data_AF-A0A836I4U0-F1
#
_entry.id   AF-A0A836I4U0-F1
#
_cell.length_a   1.000
_cell.length_b   1.000
_cell.length_c   1.000
_cell.angle_alpha   90.00
_cell.angle_beta   90.00
_cell.angle_gamma   90.00
#
_symmetry.space_group_name_H-M   'P 1'
#
loop_
_entity.id
_entity.type
_entity.pdbx_description
1 polymer ?
#
loop_
_entity_poly.entity_id
_entity_poly.type
_entity_poly.pdbx_seq_one_letter_code
_entity_poly.pdbx_strand_id
1 'polypeptide(L)'
;MDVGVVGWCDYIVPDVLADVLKVVGDRTGMSWGVMSSHQYWFQPPKLHVVLWVMAMMLCAVLHNQSRGFRAAAIARLSKAGLGRSLKCTINKLMAYMLMGCLAAQGFSKASRPKPLVQLGWLLMPCHVFTGIWVCVFMRDQPHQYGSGCYLASLLVDWIWCPIGAVAQPDWGDHQYGWEGYAFFLQHGLLVLVPLYFAARYDTLGLDWAHLCHLTWVPVFVNFALFAPCGLLLGLNLNYQLAPPLLNSSAPAALRAVLYRPALMPLFVALSIISNTAVRLLGKAISKHFNSAQKLTKLK
;
A
#
# COMPACT_ATOMS: atom_id res chain seq x y z
N MET A 1 -29.32 -0.92 -4.83
CA MET A 1 -28.23 -1.03 -5.84
C MET A 1 -27.50 -2.35 -5.66
N ASP A 2 -27.04 -2.66 -4.44
CA ASP A 2 -26.32 -3.90 -4.12
C ASP A 2 -27.06 -5.20 -4.46
N VAL A 3 -28.36 -5.29 -4.13
CA VAL A 3 -29.17 -6.49 -4.40
C VAL A 3 -29.22 -6.83 -5.90
N GLY A 4 -29.29 -5.82 -6.77
CA GLY A 4 -29.31 -6.02 -8.21
C GLY A 4 -27.98 -6.51 -8.76
N VAL A 5 -26.86 -6.00 -8.24
CA VAL A 5 -25.52 -6.43 -8.67
C VAL A 5 -25.20 -7.84 -8.16
N VAL A 6 -25.55 -8.16 -6.90
CA VAL A 6 -25.39 -9.50 -6.36
C VAL A 6 -26.25 -10.50 -7.14
N GLY A 7 -27.52 -10.19 -7.38
CA GLY A 7 -28.39 -11.05 -8.20
C GLY A 7 -27.88 -11.24 -9.64
N TRP A 8 -27.26 -10.22 -10.24
CA TRP A 8 -26.61 -10.37 -11.53
C TRP A 8 -25.38 -11.28 -11.45
N CYS A 9 -24.53 -11.15 -10.43
CA CYS A 9 -23.40 -12.05 -10.21
C CYS A 9 -23.86 -13.50 -10.02
N ASP A 10 -24.97 -13.70 -9.32
CA ASP A 10 -25.57 -15.02 -9.10
C ASP A 10 -26.03 -15.66 -10.41
N TYR A 11 -26.51 -14.86 -11.35
CA TYR A 11 -26.91 -15.31 -12.68
C TYR A 11 -25.73 -15.62 -13.60
N ILE A 12 -24.68 -14.78 -13.61
CA ILE A 12 -23.60 -14.89 -14.59
C ILE A 12 -22.42 -15.80 -14.17
N VAL A 13 -22.20 -16.00 -12.88
CA VAL A 13 -21.09 -16.84 -12.39
C VAL A 13 -21.58 -18.27 -12.21
N PRO A 14 -20.98 -19.27 -12.88
CA PRO A 14 -21.30 -20.68 -12.68
C PRO A 14 -21.14 -21.10 -11.21
N ASP A 15 -22.09 -21.90 -10.69
CA ASP A 15 -22.07 -22.37 -9.31
C ASP A 15 -20.78 -23.11 -8.95
N VAL A 16 -20.26 -23.93 -9.87
CA VAL A 16 -19.00 -24.67 -9.67
C VAL A 16 -17.83 -23.78 -9.28
N LEU A 17 -17.73 -22.55 -9.81
CA LEU A 17 -16.65 -21.62 -9.45
C LEU A 17 -16.82 -21.09 -8.03
N ALA A 18 -18.07 -20.77 -7.66
CA ALA A 18 -18.42 -20.33 -6.32
C ALA A 18 -18.20 -21.44 -5.29
N ASP A 19 -18.57 -22.67 -5.64
CA ASP A 19 -18.44 -23.85 -4.78
C ASP A 19 -16.97 -24.20 -4.55
N VAL A 20 -16.13 -24.18 -5.59
CA VAL A 20 -14.67 -24.38 -5.41
C VAL A 20 -14.10 -23.29 -4.50
N LEU A 21 -14.43 -22.02 -4.72
CA LEU A 21 -13.95 -20.93 -3.89
C LEU A 21 -14.39 -21.10 -2.43
N LYS A 22 -15.65 -21.48 -2.23
CA LYS A 22 -16.23 -21.71 -0.91
C LYS A 22 -15.58 -22.89 -0.20
N VAL A 23 -15.45 -24.04 -0.86
CA VAL A 23 -14.80 -25.24 -0.30
C VAL A 23 -13.35 -24.97 0.07
N VAL A 24 -12.60 -24.25 -0.78
CA VAL A 24 -11.22 -23.86 -0.47
C VAL A 24 -11.22 -22.95 0.76
N GLY A 25 -12.00 -21.87 0.76
CA GLY A 25 -12.06 -20.94 1.88
C GLY A 25 -12.49 -21.58 3.21
N ASP A 26 -13.48 -22.46 3.16
CA ASP A 26 -14.00 -23.20 4.31
C ASP A 26 -12.94 -24.15 4.90
N ARG A 27 -12.14 -24.79 4.05
CA ARG A 27 -11.06 -25.70 4.47
C ARG A 27 -9.78 -24.98 4.90
N THR A 28 -9.56 -23.75 4.46
CA THR A 28 -8.35 -22.98 4.79
C THR A 28 -8.65 -21.82 5.73
N GLY A 29 -9.06 -20.66 5.21
CA GLY A 29 -9.15 -19.43 5.97
C GLY A 29 -10.20 -19.49 7.07
N MET A 30 -11.31 -20.19 6.87
CA MET A 30 -12.32 -20.38 7.90
C MET A 30 -11.91 -21.43 8.95
N SER A 31 -11.09 -22.42 8.59
CA SER A 31 -10.71 -23.50 9.51
C SER A 31 -9.62 -23.06 10.48
N TRP A 32 -8.61 -22.32 9.98
CA TRP A 32 -7.47 -21.89 10.78
C TRP A 32 -7.34 -20.38 10.93
N GLY A 33 -8.12 -19.56 10.23
CA GLY A 33 -8.03 -18.10 10.34
C GLY A 33 -8.50 -17.56 11.69
N VAL A 34 -8.52 -16.24 11.80
CA VAL A 34 -8.98 -15.51 13.00
C VAL A 34 -10.23 -14.67 12.72
N MET A 35 -10.65 -14.57 11.46
CA MET A 35 -11.88 -13.87 11.09
C MET A 35 -13.13 -14.69 11.40
N SER A 36 -14.20 -13.98 11.75
CA SER A 36 -15.53 -14.56 11.89
C SER A 36 -16.18 -14.81 10.52
N SER A 37 -17.09 -15.78 10.46
CA SER A 37 -17.78 -16.17 9.20
C SER A 37 -18.47 -15.00 8.49
N HIS A 38 -19.15 -14.13 9.25
CA HIS A 38 -19.90 -13.00 8.68
C HIS A 38 -18.99 -11.92 8.07
N GLN A 39 -17.75 -11.79 8.55
CA GLN A 39 -16.77 -10.90 7.95
C GLN A 39 -16.02 -11.58 6.80
N TYR A 40 -15.73 -12.88 6.93
CA TYR A 40 -15.01 -13.64 5.92
C TYR A 40 -15.80 -13.68 4.60
N TRP A 41 -17.10 -13.97 4.66
CA TRP A 41 -18.02 -13.98 3.52
C TRP A 41 -18.92 -12.74 3.47
N PHE A 42 -18.39 -11.57 3.89
CA PHE A 42 -19.13 -10.31 3.77
C PHE A 42 -19.51 -10.01 2.31
N GLN A 43 -18.60 -10.30 1.38
CA GLN A 43 -18.91 -10.39 -0.05
C GLN A 43 -19.23 -11.86 -0.41
N PRO A 44 -20.32 -12.14 -1.14
CA PRO A 44 -20.61 -13.50 -1.60
C PRO A 44 -19.50 -14.07 -2.50
N PRO A 45 -19.28 -15.40 -2.53
CA PRO A 45 -18.25 -16.03 -3.37
C PRO A 45 -18.31 -15.62 -4.84
N LYS A 46 -19.51 -15.58 -5.43
CA LYS A 46 -19.70 -15.14 -6.83
C LYS A 46 -19.29 -13.70 -7.05
N LEU A 47 -19.56 -12.81 -6.10
CA LEU A 47 -19.12 -11.42 -6.16
C LEU A 47 -17.59 -11.32 -6.11
N HIS A 48 -16.91 -12.12 -5.28
CA HIS A 48 -15.44 -12.18 -5.28
C HIS A 48 -14.88 -12.54 -6.67
N VAL A 49 -15.48 -13.53 -7.35
CA VAL A 49 -15.07 -13.94 -8.71
C VAL A 49 -15.25 -12.78 -9.69
N VAL A 50 -16.42 -12.15 -9.73
CA VAL A 50 -16.69 -11.02 -10.63
C VAL A 50 -15.74 -9.86 -10.37
N LEU A 51 -15.56 -9.46 -9.11
CA LEU A 51 -14.68 -8.34 -8.76
C LEU A 51 -13.22 -8.65 -9.11
N TRP A 52 -12.77 -9.90 -8.95
CA TRP A 52 -11.44 -10.32 -9.38
C TRP A 52 -11.27 -10.20 -10.90
N VAL A 53 -12.21 -10.73 -11.68
CA VAL A 53 -12.17 -10.64 -13.16
C VAL A 53 -12.17 -9.19 -13.61
N MET A 54 -13.06 -8.36 -13.07
CA MET A 54 -13.12 -6.93 -13.38
C MET A 54 -11.83 -6.19 -13.04
N ALA A 55 -11.25 -6.47 -11.86
CA ALA A 55 -9.99 -5.87 -11.45
C ALA A 55 -8.83 -6.28 -12.37
N MET A 56 -8.76 -7.55 -12.77
CA MET A 56 -7.72 -8.03 -13.69
C MET A 56 -7.87 -7.42 -15.09
N MET A 57 -9.09 -7.30 -15.61
CA MET A 57 -9.35 -6.59 -16.87
C MET A 57 -8.92 -5.12 -16.79
N LEU A 58 -9.27 -4.43 -15.70
CA LEU A 58 -8.84 -3.06 -15.46
C LEU A 58 -7.31 -2.94 -15.40
N CYS A 59 -6.65 -3.84 -14.66
CA CYS A 59 -5.19 -3.91 -14.61
C CYS A 59 -4.58 -4.09 -16.00
N ALA A 60 -5.13 -4.96 -16.83
CA ALA A 60 -4.63 -5.19 -18.19
C ALA A 60 -4.74 -3.92 -19.05
N VAL A 61 -5.88 -3.22 -19.01
CA VAL A 61 -6.09 -1.95 -19.73
C VAL A 61 -5.09 -0.89 -19.25
N LEU A 62 -5.01 -0.65 -17.95
CA LEU A 62 -4.14 0.39 -17.37
C LEU A 62 -2.64 0.05 -17.51
N HIS A 63 -2.27 -1.23 -17.43
CA HIS A 63 -0.91 -1.70 -17.70
C HIS A 63 -0.52 -1.40 -19.16
N ASN A 64 -1.42 -1.66 -20.11
CA ASN A 64 -1.17 -1.34 -21.51
C ASN A 64 -0.98 0.18 -21.73
N GLN A 65 -1.78 1.02 -21.06
CA GLN A 65 -1.64 2.49 -21.10
C GLN A 65 -0.37 3.03 -20.43
N SER A 66 0.25 2.24 -19.55
CA SER A 66 1.51 2.59 -18.86
C SER A 66 2.70 1.75 -19.33
N ARG A 67 2.59 1.07 -20.48
CA ARG A 67 3.64 0.19 -20.98
C ARG A 67 4.93 0.96 -21.21
N GLY A 68 6.04 0.44 -20.68
CA GLY A 68 7.34 1.09 -20.76
C GLY A 68 7.56 2.24 -19.76
N PHE A 69 6.54 2.65 -19.00
CA PHE A 69 6.65 3.73 -18.00
C PHE A 69 7.80 3.51 -17.04
N ARG A 70 7.92 2.32 -16.44
CA ARG A 70 9.00 1.99 -15.49
C ARG A 70 10.39 2.24 -16.07
N ALA A 71 10.66 1.74 -17.27
CA ALA A 71 11.96 1.88 -17.90
C ALA A 71 12.28 3.36 -18.22
N ALA A 72 11.30 4.07 -18.79
CA ALA A 72 11.44 5.49 -19.11
C ALA A 72 11.63 6.35 -17.85
N ALA A 73 10.87 6.07 -16.78
CA ALA A 73 10.97 6.78 -15.51
C ALA A 73 12.34 6.58 -14.84
N ILE A 74 12.82 5.34 -14.79
CA ILE A 74 14.15 5.04 -14.25
C ILE A 74 15.24 5.73 -15.07
N ALA A 75 15.18 5.67 -16.41
CA ALA A 75 16.15 6.34 -17.27
C ALA A 75 16.15 7.87 -17.07
N ARG A 76 14.95 8.48 -16.98
CA ARG A 76 14.78 9.90 -16.69
C ARG A 76 15.41 10.30 -15.35
N LEU A 77 15.15 9.54 -14.30
CA LEU A 77 15.69 9.80 -12.97
C LEU A 77 17.20 9.55 -12.88
N SER A 78 17.71 8.51 -13.53
CA SER A 78 19.15 8.25 -13.62
C SER A 78 19.88 9.38 -14.34
N LYS A 79 19.30 9.91 -15.42
CA LYS A 79 19.85 11.08 -16.14
C LYS A 79 19.81 12.34 -15.28
N ALA A 80 18.69 12.60 -14.59
CA ALA A 80 18.56 13.76 -13.71
C ALA A 80 19.53 13.73 -12.53
N GLY A 81 19.83 12.53 -12.01
CA GLY A 81 20.74 12.32 -10.90
C GLY A 81 22.11 11.78 -11.28
N LEU A 82 22.62 12.11 -12.48
CA LEU A 82 23.91 11.59 -12.93
C LEU A 82 25.02 11.88 -11.91
N GLY A 83 25.73 10.82 -11.48
CA GLY A 83 26.79 10.90 -10.46
C GLY A 83 26.30 11.04 -9.01
N ARG A 84 24.99 11.19 -8.77
CA ARG A 84 24.41 11.23 -7.42
C ARG A 84 24.23 9.81 -6.87
N SER A 85 24.27 9.68 -5.55
CA SER A 85 23.94 8.45 -4.83
C SER A 85 22.92 8.75 -3.73
N LEU A 86 22.16 7.73 -3.32
CA LEU A 86 21.29 7.80 -2.14
C LEU A 86 22.08 7.49 -0.83
N LYS A 87 23.40 7.29 -0.90
CA LYS A 87 24.25 7.10 0.27
C LYS A 87 24.20 8.33 1.19
N CYS A 88 23.62 8.16 2.36
CA CYS A 88 23.52 9.19 3.39
C CYS A 88 23.38 8.54 4.77
N THR A 89 24.07 9.07 5.79
CA THR A 89 23.96 8.57 7.17
C THR A 89 22.52 8.63 7.69
N ILE A 90 21.76 9.66 7.32
CA ILE A 90 20.34 9.81 7.69
C ILE A 90 19.50 8.69 7.04
N ASN A 91 19.74 8.39 5.75
CA ASN A 91 19.07 7.27 5.07
C ASN A 91 19.37 5.94 5.77
N LYS A 92 20.63 5.70 6.11
CA LYS A 92 21.07 4.48 6.81
C LYS A 92 20.43 4.35 8.20
N LEU A 93 20.35 5.45 8.95
CA LEU A 93 19.67 5.48 10.25
C LEU A 93 18.18 5.17 10.11
N MET A 94 17.48 5.83 9.18
CA MET A 94 16.05 5.55 8.94
C MET A 94 15.83 4.10 8.50
N ALA A 95 16.69 3.54 7.66
CA ALA A 95 16.63 2.13 7.27
C ALA A 95 16.76 1.20 8.49
N TYR A 96 17.72 1.45 9.39
CA TYR A 96 17.86 0.65 10.61
C TYR A 96 16.66 0.75 11.54
N MET A 97 16.10 1.96 11.72
CA MET A 97 14.88 2.15 12.51
C MET A 97 13.70 1.38 11.92
N LEU A 98 13.50 1.49 10.60
CA LEU A 98 12.44 0.77 9.88
C LEU A 98 12.63 -0.76 9.93
N MET A 99 13.86 -1.26 9.80
CA MET A 99 14.16 -2.68 9.97
C MET A 99 13.89 -3.14 11.41
N GLY A 100 14.25 -2.34 12.41
CA GLY A 100 13.93 -2.60 13.81
C GLY A 100 12.43 -2.71 14.06
N CYS A 101 11.64 -1.75 13.54
CA CYS A 101 10.18 -1.80 13.60
C CYS A 101 9.63 -3.06 12.91
N LEU A 102 10.09 -3.37 11.69
CA LEU A 102 9.61 -4.53 10.94
C LEU A 102 9.97 -5.86 11.64
N ALA A 103 11.18 -5.98 12.19
CA ALA A 103 11.61 -7.15 12.95
C ALA A 103 10.81 -7.31 14.24
N ALA A 104 10.56 -6.20 14.96
CA ALA A 104 9.72 -6.21 16.15
C ALA A 104 8.30 -6.70 15.80
N GLN A 105 7.67 -6.14 14.76
CA GLN A 105 6.35 -6.61 14.31
C GLN A 105 6.38 -8.08 13.89
N GLY A 106 7.40 -8.52 13.16
CA GLY A 106 7.55 -9.93 12.76
C GLY A 106 7.67 -10.87 13.96
N PHE A 107 8.48 -10.50 14.96
CA PHE A 107 8.58 -11.24 16.22
C PHE A 107 7.23 -11.29 16.95
N SER A 108 6.56 -10.15 17.08
CA SER A 108 5.23 -10.04 17.69
C SER A 108 4.18 -10.93 17.04
N LYS A 109 4.16 -11.01 15.71
CA LYS A 109 3.21 -11.87 15.00
C LYS A 109 3.59 -13.35 15.13
N ALA A 110 4.89 -13.66 15.09
CA ALA A 110 5.39 -15.03 15.26
C ALA A 110 5.22 -15.58 16.68
N SER A 111 5.13 -14.73 17.70
CA SER A 111 4.95 -15.16 19.10
C SER A 111 3.49 -15.47 19.47
N ARG A 112 2.54 -15.23 18.56
CA ARG A 112 1.10 -15.41 18.81
C ARG A 112 0.61 -16.81 18.45
N PRO A 113 -0.56 -17.23 18.97
CA PRO A 113 -1.24 -18.41 18.48
C PRO A 113 -1.47 -18.33 16.97
N LYS A 114 -1.26 -19.46 16.28
CA LYS A 114 -1.34 -19.58 14.82
C LYS A 114 -0.34 -18.65 14.09
N PRO A 115 0.97 -18.79 14.36
CA PRO A 115 1.99 -17.83 13.94
C PRO A 115 2.07 -17.67 12.41
N LEU A 116 1.85 -18.74 11.64
CA LEU A 116 1.87 -18.68 10.17
C LEU A 116 0.73 -17.81 9.63
N VAL A 117 -0.46 -17.86 10.24
CA VAL A 117 -1.58 -16.98 9.88
C VAL A 117 -1.24 -15.55 10.28
N GLN A 118 -0.77 -15.34 11.50
CA GLN A 118 -0.45 -14.01 12.05
C GLN A 118 0.65 -13.29 11.26
N LEU A 119 1.67 -14.02 10.80
CA LEU A 119 2.71 -13.47 9.92
C LEU A 119 2.13 -12.96 8.59
N GLY A 120 0.96 -13.44 8.16
CA GLY A 120 0.22 -12.91 7.02
C GLY A 120 -0.08 -11.41 7.15
N TRP A 121 -0.26 -10.88 8.36
CA TRP A 121 -0.44 -9.44 8.57
C TRP A 121 0.76 -8.61 8.11
N LEU A 122 1.96 -9.20 7.97
CA LEU A 122 3.14 -8.53 7.39
C LEU A 122 2.95 -8.16 5.91
N LEU A 123 1.92 -8.68 5.25
CA LEU A 123 1.52 -8.29 3.89
C LEU A 123 0.73 -6.98 3.87
N MET A 124 0.36 -6.41 5.03
CA MET A 124 -0.30 -5.11 5.06
C MET A 124 0.55 -4.02 4.38
N PRO A 125 -0.08 -3.05 3.67
CA PRO A 125 0.65 -2.07 2.89
C PRO A 125 1.73 -1.31 3.66
N CYS A 126 1.49 -0.97 4.93
CA CYS A 126 2.49 -0.26 5.74
C CYS A 126 3.79 -1.06 5.92
N HIS A 127 3.71 -2.37 6.12
CA HIS A 127 4.86 -3.26 6.31
C HIS A 127 5.60 -3.51 4.98
N VAL A 128 4.86 -3.69 3.89
CA VAL A 128 5.42 -3.75 2.53
C VAL A 128 6.14 -2.45 2.19
N PHE A 129 5.52 -1.30 2.45
CA PHE A 129 6.13 0.02 2.21
C PHE A 129 7.37 0.24 3.08
N THR A 130 7.36 -0.21 4.34
CA THR A 130 8.54 -0.23 5.21
C THR A 130 9.68 -1.01 4.55
N GLY A 131 9.42 -2.23 4.06
CA GLY A 131 10.42 -3.03 3.36
C GLY A 131 10.97 -2.34 2.11
N ILE A 132 10.10 -1.73 1.30
CA ILE A 132 10.54 -1.00 0.09
C ILE A 132 11.36 0.23 0.46
N TRP A 133 10.99 0.99 1.50
CA TRP A 133 11.80 2.12 1.99
C TRP A 133 13.18 1.70 2.49
N VAL A 134 13.28 0.59 3.22
CA VAL A 134 14.56 -0.02 3.59
C VAL A 134 15.38 -0.32 2.34
N CYS A 135 14.79 -0.99 1.35
CA CYS A 135 15.44 -1.28 0.07
C CYS A 135 15.88 -0.02 -0.69
N VAL A 136 15.12 1.08 -0.63
CA VAL A 136 15.49 2.37 -1.24
C VAL A 136 16.68 2.99 -0.52
N PHE A 137 16.66 3.04 0.81
CA PHE A 137 17.71 3.69 1.60
C PHE A 137 19.02 2.91 1.67
N MET A 138 18.97 1.60 1.47
CA MET A 138 20.15 0.75 1.41
C MET A 138 20.85 0.76 0.03
N ARG A 139 20.28 1.45 -0.99
CA ARG A 139 20.93 1.64 -2.29
C ARG A 139 22.00 2.71 -2.19
N ASP A 140 23.26 2.32 -2.09
CA ASP A 140 24.38 3.23 -1.87
C ASP A 140 25.20 3.52 -3.14
N GLN A 141 24.90 2.87 -4.25
CA GLN A 141 25.65 3.02 -5.51
C GLN A 141 25.00 4.02 -6.47
N PRO A 142 25.77 4.84 -7.19
CA PRO A 142 25.23 5.81 -8.16
C PRO A 142 24.33 5.20 -9.25
N HIS A 143 24.69 4.02 -9.76
CA HIS A 143 23.89 3.34 -10.80
C HIS A 143 22.50 2.90 -10.31
N GLN A 144 22.28 2.87 -8.99
CA GLN A 144 21.00 2.52 -8.37
C GLN A 144 20.09 3.73 -8.12
N TYR A 145 20.60 4.96 -8.37
CA TYR A 145 19.88 6.20 -8.05
C TYR A 145 18.50 6.26 -8.72
N GLY A 146 18.45 6.12 -10.05
CA GLY A 146 17.18 6.26 -10.78
C GLY A 146 16.14 5.21 -10.40
N SER A 147 16.57 3.98 -10.11
CA SER A 147 15.66 2.92 -9.67
C SER A 147 15.22 3.09 -8.21
N GLY A 148 16.07 3.65 -7.34
CA GLY A 148 15.70 4.02 -5.97
C GLY A 148 14.70 5.17 -5.94
N CYS A 149 14.95 6.24 -6.71
CA CYS A 149 14.01 7.35 -6.88
C CYS A 149 12.68 6.93 -7.50
N TYR A 150 12.67 5.96 -8.42
CA TYR A 150 11.44 5.40 -8.99
C TYR A 150 10.58 4.73 -7.90
N LEU A 151 11.17 3.83 -7.11
CA LEU A 151 10.45 3.16 -6.01
C LEU A 151 9.96 4.18 -4.98
N ALA A 152 10.80 5.13 -4.58
CA ALA A 152 10.40 6.20 -3.66
C ALA A 152 9.25 7.04 -4.21
N SER A 153 9.23 7.33 -5.52
CA SER A 153 8.14 8.08 -6.15
C SER A 153 6.81 7.34 -6.05
N LEU A 154 6.81 6.02 -6.26
CA LEU A 154 5.60 5.21 -6.07
C LEU A 154 5.12 5.23 -4.61
N LEU A 155 6.03 5.17 -3.64
CA LEU A 155 5.68 5.27 -2.22
C LEU A 155 5.13 6.65 -1.84
N VAL A 156 5.55 7.71 -2.52
CA VAL A 156 4.96 9.06 -2.38
C VAL A 156 3.50 9.07 -2.85
N ASP A 157 3.18 8.38 -3.95
CA ASP A 157 1.81 8.32 -4.48
C ASP A 157 0.83 7.72 -3.48
N TRP A 158 1.28 6.80 -2.63
CA TRP A 158 0.42 6.08 -1.67
C TRP A 158 0.64 6.49 -0.22
N ILE A 159 1.22 7.66 0.05
CA ILE A 159 1.42 8.18 1.42
C ILE A 159 0.11 8.38 2.20
N TRP A 160 -1.03 8.54 1.52
CA TRP A 160 -2.32 8.61 2.19
C TRP A 160 -2.64 7.31 2.98
N CYS A 161 -2.07 6.16 2.61
CA CYS A 161 -2.22 4.90 3.34
C CYS A 161 -1.70 4.99 4.78
N PRO A 162 -0.41 5.29 5.03
CA PRO A 162 0.08 5.46 6.40
C PRO A 162 -0.56 6.64 7.15
N ILE A 163 -0.97 7.71 6.45
CA ILE A 163 -1.75 8.80 7.07
C ILE A 163 -3.08 8.26 7.61
N GLY A 164 -3.82 7.49 6.81
CA GLY A 164 -5.07 6.88 7.20
C GLY A 164 -4.91 5.94 8.40
N ALA A 165 -3.83 5.14 8.42
CA ALA A 165 -3.53 4.25 9.55
C ALA A 165 -3.24 5.02 10.84
N VAL A 166 -2.55 6.18 10.79
CA VAL A 166 -2.32 7.02 11.98
C VAL A 166 -3.61 7.72 12.42
N ALA A 167 -4.43 8.17 11.48
CA ALA A 167 -5.68 8.86 11.76
C ALA A 167 -6.72 7.93 12.41
N GLN A 168 -6.73 6.66 12.02
CA GLN A 168 -7.62 5.65 12.58
C GLN A 168 -6.84 4.34 12.83
N PRO A 169 -6.05 4.26 13.92
CA PRO A 169 -5.27 3.07 14.23
C PRO A 169 -6.19 1.89 14.57
N ASP A 170 -5.84 0.71 14.03
CA ASP A 170 -6.46 -0.54 14.43
C ASP A 170 -5.67 -1.17 15.59
N TRP A 171 -6.23 -1.04 16.79
CA TRP A 171 -5.67 -1.62 18.00
C TRP A 171 -6.12 -3.05 18.27
N GLY A 172 -7.09 -3.58 17.50
CA GLY A 172 -7.73 -4.86 17.79
C GLY A 172 -6.76 -6.04 17.75
N ASP A 173 -5.65 -5.88 17.04
CA ASP A 173 -4.61 -6.88 16.91
C ASP A 173 -3.33 -6.55 17.69
N HIS A 174 -3.36 -5.64 18.67
CA HIS A 174 -2.22 -5.35 19.54
C HIS A 174 -2.34 -6.12 20.88
N GLN A 175 -1.28 -6.84 21.27
CA GLN A 175 -1.21 -7.66 22.50
C GLN A 175 -0.11 -7.22 23.45
N TYR A 176 0.96 -6.60 22.96
CA TYR A 176 2.08 -6.15 23.81
C TYR A 176 2.15 -4.63 23.87
N GLY A 177 2.41 -4.07 25.05
CA GLY A 177 2.45 -2.61 25.25
C GLY A 177 3.48 -1.88 24.36
N TRP A 178 4.52 -2.57 23.90
CA TRP A 178 5.53 -1.98 23.01
C TRP A 178 5.10 -1.89 21.55
N GLU A 179 4.08 -2.63 21.12
CA GLU A 179 3.60 -2.62 19.74
C GLU A 179 3.06 -1.24 19.35
N GLY A 180 2.45 -0.52 20.29
CA GLY A 180 2.01 0.86 20.07
C GLY A 180 3.16 1.81 19.75
N TYR A 181 4.28 1.72 20.48
CA TYR A 181 5.47 2.52 20.19
C TYR A 181 6.07 2.17 18.84
N ALA A 182 6.17 0.87 18.51
CA ALA A 182 6.65 0.41 17.20
C ALA A 182 5.73 0.90 16.08
N PHE A 183 4.41 0.87 16.28
CA PHE A 183 3.40 1.36 15.35
C PHE A 183 3.58 2.86 15.05
N PHE A 184 3.63 3.71 16.08
CA PHE A 184 3.77 5.15 15.90
C PHE A 184 5.11 5.53 15.31
N LEU A 185 6.20 4.86 15.71
CA LEU A 185 7.52 5.09 15.12
C LEU A 185 7.53 4.73 13.64
N GLN A 186 7.04 3.53 13.28
CA GLN A 186 6.97 3.07 11.90
C GLN A 186 6.12 4.01 11.04
N HIS A 187 4.89 4.31 11.46
CA HIS A 187 3.97 5.10 10.65
C HIS A 187 4.37 6.58 10.62
N GLY A 188 4.89 7.13 11.72
CA GLY A 188 5.48 8.46 11.74
C GLY A 188 6.62 8.58 10.72
N LEU A 189 7.52 7.60 10.67
CA LEU A 189 8.55 7.54 9.63
C LEU A 189 7.95 7.40 8.24
N LEU A 190 6.96 6.54 8.02
CA LEU A 190 6.31 6.38 6.71
C LEU A 190 5.61 7.64 6.20
N VAL A 191 5.19 8.55 7.10
CA VAL A 191 4.65 9.86 6.74
C VAL A 191 5.76 10.88 6.48
N LEU A 192 6.83 10.87 7.27
CA LEU A 192 7.92 11.85 7.15
C LEU A 192 8.90 11.56 6.01
N VAL A 193 9.18 10.29 5.75
CA VAL A 193 10.15 9.83 4.76
C VAL A 193 9.83 10.33 3.34
N PRO A 194 8.59 10.25 2.83
CA PRO A 194 8.24 10.80 1.52
C PRO A 194 8.57 12.30 1.38
N LEU A 195 8.30 13.10 2.43
CA LEU A 195 8.61 14.53 2.45
C LEU A 195 10.12 14.79 2.46
N TYR A 196 10.84 14.07 3.33
CA TYR A 196 12.30 14.10 3.36
C TYR A 196 12.90 13.74 1.99
N PHE A 197 12.39 12.68 1.37
CA PHE A 197 12.89 12.19 0.09
C PHE A 197 12.63 13.22 -1.02
N ALA A 198 11.41 13.77 -1.09
CA ALA A 198 11.05 14.79 -2.07
C ALA A 198 11.81 16.11 -1.90
N ALA A 199 12.28 16.44 -0.70
CA ALA A 199 13.09 17.62 -0.46
C ALA A 199 14.57 17.46 -0.88
N ARG A 200 15.08 16.22 -0.86
CA ARG A 200 16.50 15.91 -1.06
C ARG A 200 16.82 15.29 -2.42
N TYR A 201 15.92 14.48 -2.95
CA TYR A 201 16.13 13.64 -4.13
C TYR A 201 15.06 13.88 -5.20
N ASP A 202 15.30 13.34 -6.38
CA ASP A 202 14.39 13.49 -7.51
C ASP A 202 13.17 12.58 -7.37
N THR A 203 11.99 13.14 -7.63
CA THR A 203 10.70 12.43 -7.61
C THR A 203 9.92 12.66 -8.91
N LEU A 204 9.16 11.66 -9.33
CA LEU A 204 8.36 11.72 -10.55
C LEU A 204 7.13 12.61 -10.36
N GLY A 205 6.86 13.46 -11.35
CA GLY A 205 5.57 14.11 -11.46
C GLY A 205 4.52 13.20 -12.06
N LEU A 206 3.25 13.62 -11.95
CA LEU A 206 2.14 12.94 -12.58
C LEU A 206 2.10 13.28 -14.07
N ASP A 207 2.06 12.23 -14.88
CA ASP A 207 1.61 12.24 -16.26
C ASP A 207 0.61 11.08 -16.41
N TRP A 208 -0.02 10.95 -17.58
CA TRP A 208 -1.05 9.93 -17.79
C TRP A 208 -0.52 8.50 -17.59
N ALA A 209 0.67 8.21 -18.13
CA ALA A 209 1.31 6.91 -17.98
C ALA A 209 1.60 6.60 -16.51
N HIS A 210 2.06 7.59 -15.74
CA HIS A 210 2.26 7.48 -14.31
C HIS A 210 0.94 7.23 -13.57
N LEU A 211 -0.13 7.95 -13.90
CA LEU A 211 -1.45 7.78 -13.27
C LEU A 211 -2.02 6.37 -13.51
N CYS A 212 -1.91 5.87 -14.73
CA CYS A 212 -2.27 4.49 -15.03
C CYS A 212 -1.40 3.53 -14.21
N HIS A 213 -0.09 3.77 -14.15
CA HIS A 213 0.87 2.93 -13.42
C HIS A 213 0.60 2.87 -11.92
N LEU A 214 0.45 4.02 -11.27
CA LEU A 214 0.19 4.12 -9.83
C LEU A 214 -1.18 3.57 -9.44
N THR A 215 -2.08 3.37 -10.41
CA THR A 215 -3.41 2.77 -10.19
C THR A 215 -3.39 1.27 -10.40
N TRP A 216 -2.84 0.76 -11.51
CA TRP A 216 -2.92 -0.68 -11.80
C TRP A 216 -2.05 -1.50 -10.86
N VAL A 217 -0.89 -0.98 -10.42
CA VAL A 217 0.01 -1.70 -9.50
C VAL A 217 -0.69 -2.06 -8.19
N PRO A 218 -1.27 -1.12 -7.43
CA PRO A 218 -1.96 -1.47 -6.19
C PRO A 218 -3.23 -2.27 -6.43
N VAL A 219 -3.97 -2.05 -7.52
CA VAL A 219 -5.14 -2.89 -7.87
C VAL A 219 -4.70 -4.33 -8.11
N PHE A 220 -3.61 -4.54 -8.86
CA PHE A 220 -3.06 -5.85 -9.11
C PHE A 220 -2.60 -6.51 -7.81
N VAL A 221 -1.82 -5.83 -6.98
CA VAL A 221 -1.38 -6.36 -5.68
C VAL A 221 -2.56 -6.73 -4.78
N ASN A 222 -3.60 -5.88 -4.73
CA ASN A 222 -4.76 -6.14 -3.90
C ASN A 222 -5.59 -7.35 -4.37
N PHE A 223 -5.90 -7.42 -5.66
CA PHE A 223 -6.79 -8.45 -6.19
C PHE A 223 -6.07 -9.74 -6.57
N ALA A 224 -4.84 -9.67 -7.07
CA ALA A 224 -4.07 -10.85 -7.48
C ALA A 224 -3.24 -11.46 -6.35
N LEU A 225 -2.87 -10.70 -5.32
CA LEU A 225 -2.06 -11.20 -4.20
C LEU A 225 -2.84 -11.18 -2.88
N PHE A 226 -3.28 -10.01 -2.43
CA PHE A 226 -3.86 -9.88 -1.08
C PHE A 226 -5.21 -10.56 -0.94
N ALA A 227 -6.08 -10.51 -1.94
CA ALA A 227 -7.39 -11.17 -1.87
C ALA A 227 -7.26 -12.71 -1.78
N PRO A 228 -6.46 -13.38 -2.64
CA PRO A 228 -6.17 -14.80 -2.46
C PRO A 228 -5.52 -15.11 -1.11
N CYS A 229 -4.52 -14.33 -0.66
CA CYS A 229 -3.90 -14.53 0.65
C CYS A 229 -4.90 -14.35 1.80
N GLY A 230 -5.79 -13.36 1.71
CA GLY A 230 -6.81 -13.09 2.71
C GLY A 230 -7.79 -14.26 2.84
N LEU A 231 -8.25 -14.80 1.70
CA LEU A 231 -9.09 -15.99 1.65
C LEU A 231 -8.36 -17.22 2.20
N LEU A 232 -7.12 -17.47 1.79
CA LEU A 232 -6.37 -18.65 2.22
C LEU A 232 -6.02 -18.62 3.72
N LEU A 233 -5.67 -17.45 4.25
CA LEU A 233 -5.26 -17.30 5.65
C LEU A 233 -6.42 -16.96 6.59
N GLY A 234 -7.58 -16.54 6.08
CA GLY A 234 -8.68 -16.05 6.91
C GLY A 234 -8.32 -14.74 7.63
N LEU A 235 -7.70 -13.83 6.88
CA LEU A 235 -7.29 -12.50 7.31
C LEU A 235 -7.93 -11.43 6.44
N ASN A 236 -8.33 -10.31 7.06
CA ASN A 236 -8.87 -9.17 6.32
C ASN A 236 -7.72 -8.30 5.78
N LEU A 237 -6.78 -8.93 5.05
CA LEU A 237 -5.61 -8.26 4.49
C LEU A 237 -6.07 -7.10 3.62
N ASN A 238 -5.60 -5.90 3.95
CA ASN A 238 -5.98 -4.64 3.34
C ASN A 238 -7.48 -4.52 3.01
N TYR A 239 -8.35 -4.99 3.92
CA TYR A 239 -9.80 -4.94 3.75
C TYR A 239 -10.29 -5.64 2.47
N GLN A 240 -9.69 -6.78 2.07
CA GLN A 240 -10.12 -7.51 0.88
C GLN A 240 -11.34 -8.43 1.11
N LEU A 241 -11.67 -8.77 2.36
CA LEU A 241 -12.82 -9.65 2.69
C LEU A 241 -14.01 -8.85 3.25
N ALA A 242 -13.74 -7.91 4.15
CA ALA A 242 -14.74 -7.02 4.72
C ALA A 242 -14.22 -5.57 4.77
N PRO A 243 -15.11 -4.56 4.76
CA PRO A 243 -14.69 -3.18 4.99
C PRO A 243 -14.05 -3.02 6.38
N PRO A 244 -13.24 -1.96 6.60
CA PRO A 244 -12.85 -1.57 7.94
C PRO A 244 -14.08 -1.35 8.83
N LEU A 245 -13.88 -1.35 10.16
CA LEU A 245 -14.92 -0.92 11.09
C LEU A 245 -15.22 0.57 10.87
N LEU A 246 -16.26 0.83 10.10
CA LEU A 246 -16.75 2.16 9.79
C LEU A 246 -17.87 2.54 10.75
N ASN A 247 -17.84 3.78 11.23
CA ASN A 247 -18.93 4.34 12.01
C ASN A 247 -20.23 4.44 11.19
N SER A 248 -21.36 4.62 11.88
CA SER A 248 -22.68 4.75 11.24
C SER A 248 -22.81 5.98 10.35
N SER A 249 -21.96 6.99 10.54
CA SER A 249 -21.89 8.21 9.73
C SER A 249 -21.09 8.06 8.44
N ALA A 250 -20.37 6.95 8.24
CA ALA A 250 -19.67 6.70 6.98
C ALA A 250 -20.66 6.55 5.81
N PRO A 251 -20.30 7.03 4.60
CA PRO A 251 -21.14 6.90 3.41
C PRO A 251 -21.60 5.47 3.20
N ALA A 252 -22.88 5.29 2.85
CA ALA A 252 -23.48 3.96 2.68
C ALA A 252 -22.72 3.08 1.68
N ALA A 253 -22.19 3.67 0.61
CA ALA A 253 -21.38 2.97 -0.39
C ALA A 253 -20.09 2.33 0.18
N LEU A 254 -19.54 2.85 1.28
CA LEU A 254 -18.34 2.29 1.93
C LEU A 254 -18.68 1.16 2.90
N ARG A 255 -19.96 1.03 3.27
CA ARG A 255 -20.49 -0.05 4.13
C ARG A 255 -21.23 -1.13 3.31
N ALA A 256 -21.35 -0.92 2.01
CA ALA A 256 -22.00 -1.80 1.04
C ALA A 256 -21.13 -3.02 0.68
N VAL A 257 -21.74 -4.05 0.12
CA VAL A 257 -20.99 -5.21 -0.43
C VAL A 257 -20.07 -4.82 -1.60
N LEU A 258 -20.29 -3.64 -2.19
CA LEU A 258 -19.48 -3.06 -3.27
C LEU A 258 -18.47 -1.99 -2.80
N TYR A 259 -18.09 -1.98 -1.52
CA TYR A 259 -17.16 -0.99 -0.97
C TYR A 259 -15.80 -0.95 -1.70
N ARG A 260 -15.27 -2.09 -2.18
CA ARG A 260 -13.95 -2.16 -2.85
C ARG A 260 -13.93 -1.34 -4.16
N PRO A 261 -14.86 -1.55 -5.13
CA PRO A 261 -15.01 -0.65 -6.27
C PRO A 261 -15.23 0.81 -5.89
N ALA A 262 -16.02 1.10 -4.84
CA ALA A 262 -16.31 2.47 -4.42
C ALA A 262 -15.08 3.20 -3.86
N LEU A 263 -14.18 2.47 -3.18
CA LEU A 263 -12.94 3.03 -2.63
C LEU A 263 -11.88 3.32 -3.70
N MET A 264 -11.90 2.64 -4.83
CA MET A 264 -10.88 2.80 -5.88
C MET A 264 -10.76 4.25 -6.40
N PRO A 265 -11.82 4.94 -6.86
CA PRO A 265 -11.70 6.32 -7.32
C PRO A 265 -11.25 7.27 -6.20
N LEU A 266 -11.68 7.02 -4.95
CA LEU A 266 -11.22 7.78 -3.78
C LEU A 266 -9.71 7.63 -3.59
N PHE A 267 -9.19 6.41 -3.65
CA PHE A 267 -7.75 6.14 -3.51
C PHE A 267 -6.92 6.73 -4.64
N VAL A 268 -7.43 6.72 -5.88
CA VAL A 268 -6.77 7.40 -7.00
C VAL A 268 -6.73 8.92 -6.76
N ALA A 269 -7.85 9.53 -6.35
CA ALA A 269 -7.91 10.95 -6.04
C ALA A 269 -6.94 11.33 -4.90
N LEU A 270 -6.92 10.54 -3.81
CA LEU A 270 -5.98 10.73 -2.71
C LEU A 270 -4.53 10.61 -3.19
N SER A 271 -4.23 9.66 -4.09
CA SER A 271 -2.88 9.50 -4.63
C SER A 271 -2.42 10.72 -5.44
N ILE A 272 -3.32 11.31 -6.24
CA ILE A 272 -3.07 12.54 -6.99
C ILE A 272 -2.79 13.72 -6.05
N ILE A 273 -3.65 13.90 -5.05
CA ILE A 273 -3.54 14.97 -4.05
C ILE A 273 -2.23 14.83 -3.28
N SER A 274 -1.95 13.63 -2.77
CA SER A 274 -0.74 13.31 -2.02
C SER A 274 0.54 13.54 -2.82
N ASN A 275 0.63 13.03 -4.05
CA ASN A 275 1.80 13.26 -4.90
C ASN A 275 2.05 14.76 -5.09
N THR A 276 1.00 15.51 -5.42
CA THR A 276 1.09 16.95 -5.65
C THR A 276 1.54 17.68 -4.39
N ALA A 277 0.90 17.41 -3.25
CA ALA A 277 1.20 18.05 -1.97
C ALA A 277 2.64 17.76 -1.50
N VAL A 278 3.04 16.49 -1.48
CA VAL A 278 4.39 16.08 -1.02
C VAL A 278 5.48 16.73 -1.88
N ARG A 279 5.29 16.81 -3.20
CA ARG A 279 6.27 17.43 -4.10
C ARG A 279 6.34 18.94 -3.94
N LEU A 280 5.20 19.62 -3.76
CA LEU A 280 5.18 21.07 -3.50
C LEU A 280 5.87 21.39 -2.17
N LEU A 281 5.54 20.65 -1.11
CA LEU A 281 6.15 20.81 0.21
C LEU A 281 7.65 20.49 0.16
N GLY A 282 8.05 19.38 -0.46
CA GLY A 282 9.45 19.01 -0.63
C GLY A 282 10.27 20.10 -1.32
N LYS A 283 9.74 20.69 -2.40
CA LYS A 283 10.38 21.83 -3.08
C LYS A 283 10.51 23.06 -2.18
N ALA A 284 9.46 23.41 -1.43
CA ALA A 284 9.50 24.53 -0.50
C ALA A 284 10.58 24.32 0.58
N ILE A 285 10.62 23.13 1.19
CA ILE A 285 11.62 22.74 2.19
C ILE A 285 13.03 22.82 1.61
N SER A 286 13.25 22.26 0.41
CA SER A 286 14.54 22.28 -0.28
C SER A 286 15.05 23.71 -0.53
N LYS A 287 14.15 24.61 -0.95
CA LYS A 287 14.46 26.04 -1.17
C LYS A 287 14.92 26.71 0.13
N HIS A 288 14.25 26.44 1.26
CA HIS A 288 14.64 27.00 2.55
C HIS A 288 16.03 26.54 2.99
N PHE A 289 16.35 25.26 2.86
CA PHE A 289 17.68 24.74 3.22
C PHE A 289 18.80 25.31 2.34
N ASN A 290 18.58 25.41 1.02
CA ASN A 290 19.57 25.96 0.10
C ASN A 290 19.80 27.47 0.32
N SER A 291 18.75 28.22 0.65
CA SER A 291 18.88 29.64 1.01
C SER A 291 19.67 29.84 2.30
N ALA A 292 19.41 29.03 3.33
CA ALA A 292 20.14 29.09 4.59
C ALA A 292 21.64 28.77 4.42
N GLN A 293 21.98 27.79 3.58
CA GLN A 293 23.38 27.45 3.26
C GLN A 293 24.12 28.57 2.50
N LYS A 294 23.43 29.33 1.66
CA LYS A 294 24.03 30.50 0.99
C LYS A 294 24.33 31.62 2.00
N LEU A 295 23.44 31.85 2.95
CA LEU A 295 23.61 32.85 4.02
C LEU A 295 24.78 32.52 4.97
N THR A 296 25.04 31.24 5.25
CA THR A 296 26.15 30.83 6.12
C THR A 296 27.51 30.77 5.42
N LYS A 297 27.55 30.68 4.08
CA LYS A 297 28.80 30.78 3.29
C LYS A 297 29.23 32.21 2.98
N LEU A 298 28.37 33.19 3.25
CA LEU A 298 28.63 34.62 3.07
C LEU A 298 29.07 35.32 4.37
N LYS A 299 29.24 34.57 5.46
CA LYS A 299 29.87 35.00 6.71
C LYS A 299 31.22 34.30 6.86
#